data_AF-A0A950DFI3-F1
#
_entry.id   AF-A0A950DFI3-F1
#
_cell.length_a   1.000
_cell.length_b   1.000
_cell.length_c   1.000
_cell.angle_alpha   90.00
_cell.angle_beta   90.00
_cell.angle_gamma   90.00
#
_symmetry.space_group_name_H-M   'P 1'
#
loop_
_entity.id
_entity.type
_entity.pdbx_description
1 polymer ?
#
loop_
_entity_poly.entity_id
_entity_poly.type
_entity_poly.pdbx_seq_one_letter_code
_entity_poly.pdbx_strand_id
1 'polypeptide(L)'
;MIEQSGFVKALLSSGPASDRTEQLKLYSWLIGDWTMDATVHRDDGTTLTGVGEIHFGWVLQGRAIQDVWILPGIFYGTTLRIYDPGLKAWHILRSDPLHQAYTRQLGRAEGNEIVQIGKNDQGETQRWRFTDIGRDSFRWLGELSRDDGKSWQLQAEFRARRL
;
A
#
# COMPACT_ATOMS: atom_id res chain seq x y z
N MET A 1 3.43 -26.54 10.90
CA MET A 1 3.08 -25.46 11.86
C MET A 1 4.30 -24.58 12.03
N ILE A 2 4.22 -23.30 11.65
CA ILE A 2 5.25 -22.33 11.99
C ILE A 2 5.00 -21.95 13.46
N GLU A 3 5.56 -22.73 14.40
CA GLU A 3 5.77 -22.20 15.75
C GLU A 3 6.59 -20.93 15.62
N GLN A 4 6.19 -19.88 16.36
CA GLN A 4 6.71 -18.51 16.28
C GLN A 4 8.24 -18.47 16.19
N SER A 5 8.73 -18.45 14.95
CA SER A 5 10.15 -18.33 14.67
C SER A 5 10.65 -17.03 15.28
N GLY A 6 11.93 -16.99 15.67
CA GLY A 6 12.55 -15.76 16.16
C GLY A 6 12.35 -14.58 15.20
N PHE A 7 12.22 -14.86 13.90
CA PHE A 7 11.86 -13.89 12.88
C PHE A 7 10.47 -13.27 13.10
N VAL A 8 9.40 -14.08 13.25
CA VAL A 8 8.05 -13.54 13.48
C VAL A 8 8.00 -12.69 14.75
N LYS A 9 8.67 -13.12 15.82
CA LYS A 9 8.75 -12.37 17.09
C LYS A 9 9.53 -11.05 16.94
N ALA A 10 10.61 -11.04 16.17
CA ALA A 10 11.40 -9.83 15.92
C ALA A 10 10.69 -8.87 14.95
N LEU A 11 9.90 -9.41 14.02
CA LEU A 11 9.19 -8.65 13.02
C LEU A 11 7.94 -8.00 13.59
N LEU A 12 7.01 -8.76 14.16
CA LEU A 12 5.69 -8.27 14.54
C LEU A 12 5.74 -7.36 15.78
N SER A 13 4.82 -6.41 15.83
CA SER A 13 4.57 -5.57 17.00
C SER A 13 3.07 -5.44 17.27
N SER A 14 2.69 -5.22 18.52
CA SER A 14 1.28 -5.07 18.93
C SER A 14 0.71 -3.69 18.62
N GLY A 15 1.54 -2.70 18.29
CA GLY A 15 1.10 -1.33 18.11
C GLY A 15 2.19 -0.42 17.57
N PRO A 16 1.86 0.87 17.34
CA PRO A 16 2.84 1.87 16.91
C PRO A 16 3.87 2.15 18.01
N ALA A 17 5.05 2.59 17.60
CA ALA A 17 6.05 3.11 18.53
C ALA A 17 5.52 4.34 19.28
N SER A 18 5.71 4.37 20.61
CA SER A 18 5.15 5.39 21.51
C SER A 18 5.77 6.78 21.33
N ASP A 19 6.99 6.86 20.80
CA ASP A 19 7.73 8.11 20.58
C ASP A 19 7.21 8.94 19.40
N ARG A 20 6.31 8.38 18.57
CA ARG A 20 5.85 8.99 17.31
C ARG A 20 4.43 8.58 16.91
N THR A 21 3.58 8.26 17.89
CA THR A 21 2.24 7.72 17.66
C THR A 21 1.39 8.62 16.78
N GLU A 22 1.48 9.95 16.94
CA GLU A 22 0.72 10.91 16.13
C GLU A 22 1.06 10.84 14.64
N GLN A 23 2.34 10.80 14.29
CA GLN A 23 2.78 10.72 12.91
C GLN A 23 2.40 9.38 12.28
N LEU A 24 2.38 8.33 13.10
CA LEU A 24 2.02 6.99 12.68
C LEU A 24 0.52 6.83 12.37
N LYS A 25 -0.36 7.69 12.91
CA LYS A 25 -1.83 7.63 12.72
C LYS A 25 -2.27 7.61 11.27
N LEU A 26 -1.51 8.21 10.35
CA LEU A 26 -1.89 8.35 8.94
C LEU A 26 -2.29 7.02 8.30
N TYR A 27 -1.57 5.93 8.60
CA TYR A 27 -1.85 4.60 8.06
C TYR A 27 -2.35 3.61 9.12
N SER A 28 -2.41 3.98 10.40
CA SER A 28 -2.80 3.07 11.49
C SER A 28 -4.19 2.46 11.33
N TRP A 29 -5.10 3.12 10.63
CA TRP A 29 -6.46 2.63 10.40
C TRP A 29 -6.50 1.41 9.45
N LEU A 30 -5.44 1.18 8.68
CA LEU A 30 -5.33 0.01 7.78
C LEU A 30 -5.09 -1.29 8.53
N ILE A 31 -4.56 -1.25 9.77
CA ILE A 31 -4.18 -2.45 10.53
C ILE A 31 -5.34 -3.44 10.60
N GLY A 32 -5.02 -4.72 10.36
CA GLY A 32 -5.98 -5.83 10.29
C GLY A 32 -6.13 -6.41 8.89
N ASP A 33 -7.19 -7.19 8.72
CA ASP A 33 -7.45 -8.00 7.55
C ASP A 33 -8.60 -7.43 6.71
N TRP A 34 -8.45 -7.52 5.40
CA TRP A 34 -9.37 -6.94 4.43
C TRP A 34 -9.57 -7.88 3.25
N THR A 35 -10.76 -7.84 2.67
CA THR A 35 -11.00 -8.32 1.30
C THR A 35 -11.08 -7.14 0.34
N MET A 36 -10.81 -7.37 -0.94
CA MET A 36 -10.95 -6.34 -1.96
C MET A 36 -11.54 -6.87 -3.26
N ASP A 37 -12.42 -6.08 -3.86
CA ASP A 37 -12.80 -6.21 -5.27
C ASP A 37 -11.80 -5.40 -6.11
N ALA A 38 -11.14 -6.04 -7.07
CA ALA A 38 -10.10 -5.46 -7.91
C ALA A 38 -10.57 -5.25 -9.35
N THR A 39 -10.15 -4.15 -9.95
CA THR A 39 -10.24 -3.87 -11.39
C THR A 39 -8.89 -3.34 -11.84
N VAL A 40 -8.24 -4.01 -12.80
CA VAL A 40 -6.93 -3.63 -13.32
C VAL A 40 -7.03 -3.46 -14.83
N HIS A 41 -6.64 -2.30 -15.32
CA HIS A 41 -6.59 -1.96 -16.74
C HIS A 41 -5.17 -2.18 -17.25
N ARG A 42 -5.02 -2.93 -18.33
CA ARG A 42 -3.73 -3.18 -18.97
C ARG A 42 -3.55 -2.28 -20.19
N ASP A 43 -2.30 -2.06 -20.56
CA ASP A 43 -1.94 -1.24 -21.73
C ASP A 43 -2.45 -1.83 -23.06
N ASP A 44 -2.72 -3.14 -23.12
CA ASP A 44 -3.34 -3.81 -24.27
C ASP A 44 -4.87 -3.57 -24.37
N GLY A 45 -5.44 -2.76 -23.47
CA GLY A 45 -6.86 -2.44 -23.41
C GLY A 45 -7.70 -3.48 -22.67
N THR A 46 -7.12 -4.60 -22.24
CA THR A 46 -7.84 -5.60 -21.46
C THR A 46 -8.08 -5.11 -20.03
N THR A 47 -9.21 -5.50 -19.45
CA THR A 47 -9.54 -5.25 -18.05
C THR A 47 -9.67 -6.57 -17.32
N LEU A 48 -8.92 -6.70 -16.23
CA LEU A 48 -9.02 -7.83 -15.32
C LEU A 48 -9.79 -7.45 -14.08
N THR A 49 -10.63 -8.36 -13.63
CA THR A 49 -11.36 -8.24 -12.36
C THR A 49 -11.12 -9.45 -11.49
N GLY A 50 -11.12 -9.28 -10.18
CA GLY A 50 -10.97 -10.39 -9.26
C GLY A 50 -11.22 -9.99 -7.81
N VAL A 51 -11.26 -10.98 -6.94
CA VAL A 51 -11.35 -10.78 -5.48
C VAL A 51 -10.03 -11.20 -4.87
N GLY A 52 -9.54 -10.40 -3.94
CA GLY A 52 -8.31 -10.67 -3.20
C GLY A 52 -8.41 -10.28 -1.74
N GLU A 53 -7.27 -10.32 -1.07
CA GLU A 53 -7.14 -10.03 0.35
C GLU A 53 -5.91 -9.16 0.64
N ILE A 54 -5.98 -8.46 1.77
CA ILE A 54 -4.93 -7.56 2.23
C ILE A 54 -4.78 -7.72 3.74
N HIS A 55 -3.54 -7.87 4.20
CA HIS A 55 -3.22 -8.00 5.62
C HIS A 55 -2.23 -6.94 6.02
N PHE A 56 -2.57 -6.11 7.01
CA PHE A 56 -1.71 -5.05 7.54
C PHE A 56 -1.31 -5.34 8.98
N GLY A 57 -0.02 -5.20 9.29
CA GLY A 57 0.51 -5.38 10.64
C GLY A 57 1.56 -4.34 11.01
N TRP A 58 1.60 -4.00 12.30
CA TRP A 58 2.74 -3.28 12.86
C TRP A 58 3.96 -4.19 12.88
N VAL A 59 5.09 -3.65 12.44
CA VAL A 59 6.36 -4.36 12.41
C VAL A 59 7.50 -3.51 12.95
N LEU A 60 8.65 -4.14 13.20
CA LEU A 60 9.90 -3.49 13.58
C LEU A 60 9.71 -2.60 14.82
N GLN A 61 9.20 -3.20 15.90
CA GLN A 61 8.84 -2.50 17.15
C GLN A 61 7.84 -1.35 16.96
N GLY A 62 6.92 -1.47 16.00
CA GLY A 62 5.89 -0.48 15.76
C GLY A 62 6.37 0.74 14.98
N ARG A 63 7.57 0.68 14.39
CA ARG A 63 8.17 1.80 13.64
C ARG A 63 7.82 1.76 12.16
N ALA A 64 7.23 0.67 11.69
CA ALA A 64 6.77 0.52 10.33
C ALA A 64 5.46 -0.29 10.30
N ILE A 65 4.74 -0.14 9.20
CA ILE A 65 3.63 -1.03 8.84
C ILE A 65 4.11 -1.89 7.69
N GLN A 66 3.90 -3.20 7.78
CA GLN A 66 4.04 -4.08 6.63
C GLN A 66 2.66 -4.56 6.21
N ASP A 67 2.44 -4.56 4.90
CA ASP A 67 1.24 -5.13 4.31
C ASP A 67 1.56 -6.20 3.29
N VAL A 68 0.66 -7.16 3.14
CA VAL A 68 0.69 -8.20 2.12
C VAL A 68 -0.58 -8.10 1.30
N TRP A 69 -0.44 -7.88 0.01
CA TRP A 69 -1.53 -7.80 -0.96
C TRP A 69 -1.53 -9.05 -1.82
N ILE A 70 -2.67 -9.71 -1.88
CA ILE A 70 -2.83 -10.97 -2.60
C ILE A 70 -4.03 -10.83 -3.55
N LEU A 71 -3.77 -10.94 -4.85
CA LEU A 71 -4.78 -11.06 -5.88
C LEU A 71 -4.41 -12.26 -6.75
N PRO A 72 -5.12 -13.40 -6.63
CA PRO A 72 -4.77 -14.63 -7.32
C PRO A 72 -4.52 -14.44 -8.82
N GLY A 73 -3.35 -14.88 -9.29
CA GLY A 73 -2.95 -14.75 -10.69
C GLY A 73 -2.51 -13.35 -11.14
N ILE A 74 -2.57 -12.33 -10.27
CA ILE A 74 -2.21 -10.94 -10.62
C ILE A 74 -1.08 -10.41 -9.74
N PHE A 75 -1.09 -10.60 -8.42
CA PHE A 75 0.06 -10.25 -7.58
C PHE A 75 0.03 -11.00 -6.25
N TYR A 76 1.23 -11.21 -5.71
CA TYR A 76 1.44 -11.59 -4.32
C TYR A 76 2.60 -10.74 -3.83
N GLY A 77 2.29 -9.55 -3.32
CA GLY A 77 3.29 -8.54 -3.00
C GLY A 77 3.24 -8.09 -1.55
N THR A 78 4.33 -7.49 -1.09
CA THR A 78 4.40 -6.85 0.22
C THR A 78 4.84 -5.40 0.08
N THR A 79 4.31 -4.54 0.95
CA THR A 79 4.76 -3.16 1.10
C THR A 79 5.29 -2.95 2.50
N LEU A 80 6.47 -2.32 2.62
CA LEU A 80 6.94 -1.77 3.88
C LEU A 80 6.75 -0.25 3.88
N ARG A 81 5.96 0.25 4.84
CA ARG A 81 5.65 1.66 5.04
C ARG A 81 6.41 2.18 6.24
N ILE A 82 7.31 3.12 6.04
CA ILE A 82 8.19 3.66 7.09
C ILE A 82 8.06 5.18 7.15
N TYR A 83 7.67 5.70 8.31
CA TYR A 83 7.63 7.15 8.51
C TYR A 83 9.04 7.73 8.68
N ASP A 84 9.34 8.76 7.90
CA ASP A 84 10.57 9.54 7.95
C ASP A 84 10.29 10.94 8.53
N PRO A 85 10.74 11.22 9.77
CA PRO A 85 10.54 12.53 10.40
C PRO A 85 11.23 13.68 9.67
N GLY A 86 12.36 13.43 9.00
CA GLY A 86 13.09 14.45 8.26
C GLY A 86 12.36 14.90 7.01
N LEU A 87 11.69 13.97 6.33
CA LEU A 87 10.88 14.25 5.13
C LEU A 87 9.42 14.58 5.44
N LYS A 88 8.98 14.37 6.69
CA LYS A 88 7.57 14.41 7.13
C LYS A 88 6.68 13.63 6.17
N ALA A 89 7.13 12.44 5.79
CA ALA A 89 6.52 11.60 4.78
C ALA A 89 6.76 10.13 5.08
N TRP A 90 6.03 9.26 4.39
CA TRP A 90 6.21 7.82 4.49
C TRP A 90 6.95 7.30 3.27
N HIS A 91 8.04 6.57 3.46
CA HIS A 91 8.58 5.71 2.41
C HIS A 91 7.63 4.54 2.22
N ILE A 92 7.25 4.29 0.97
CA ILE A 92 6.42 3.17 0.54
C ILE A 92 7.29 2.30 -0.35
N LEU A 93 7.65 1.12 0.14
CA LEU A 93 8.56 0.20 -0.55
C LEU A 93 7.80 -1.07 -0.89
N ARG A 94 7.32 -1.19 -2.13
CA ARG A 94 6.54 -2.35 -2.60
C ARG A 94 7.44 -3.31 -3.36
N SER A 95 7.29 -4.60 -3.06
CA SER A 95 7.94 -5.70 -3.75
C SER A 95 6.89 -6.75 -4.14
N ASP A 96 6.81 -7.08 -5.42
CA ASP A 96 5.97 -8.13 -5.96
C ASP A 96 6.83 -9.15 -6.73
N PRO A 97 7.24 -10.25 -6.07
CA PRO A 97 8.10 -11.26 -6.70
C PRO A 97 7.40 -12.04 -7.81
N LEU A 98 6.07 -12.05 -7.89
CA LEU A 98 5.36 -12.77 -8.96
C LEU A 98 5.68 -12.18 -10.34
N HIS A 99 5.78 -10.85 -10.41
CA HIS A 99 6.05 -10.11 -11.65
C HIS A 99 7.37 -9.35 -11.64
N GLN A 100 8.21 -9.53 -10.61
CA GLN A 100 9.45 -8.78 -10.42
C GLN A 100 9.23 -7.26 -10.47
N ALA A 101 8.13 -6.79 -9.88
CA ALA A 101 7.77 -5.38 -9.85
C ALA A 101 8.11 -4.77 -8.50
N TYR A 102 8.98 -3.76 -8.51
CA TYR A 102 9.50 -3.11 -7.32
C TYR A 102 9.29 -1.60 -7.44
N THR A 103 8.71 -0.96 -6.43
CA THR A 103 8.48 0.49 -6.47
C THR A 103 8.82 1.15 -5.15
N ARG A 104 9.28 2.40 -5.27
CA ARG A 104 9.51 3.29 -4.14
C ARG A 104 8.72 4.57 -4.34
N GLN A 105 7.95 4.95 -3.34
CA GLN A 105 7.11 6.15 -3.36
C GLN A 105 7.20 6.90 -2.03
N LEU A 106 6.77 8.16 -2.02
CA LEU A 106 6.57 8.96 -0.83
C LEU A 106 5.08 9.20 -0.60
N GLY A 107 4.58 8.78 0.57
CA GLY A 107 3.20 8.93 1.00
C GLY A 107 2.98 10.12 1.93
N ARG A 108 1.93 10.91 1.70
CA ARG A 108 1.49 12.03 2.56
C ARG A 108 -0.04 12.10 2.61
N ALA A 109 -0.55 12.75 3.65
CA ALA A 109 -1.95 13.17 3.69
C ALA A 109 -2.17 14.33 2.72
N GLU A 110 -3.22 14.26 1.91
CA GLU A 110 -3.67 15.36 1.06
C GLU A 110 -5.19 15.53 1.24
N GLY A 111 -5.57 16.50 2.08
CA GLY A 111 -6.97 16.65 2.50
C GLY A 111 -7.46 15.41 3.24
N ASN A 112 -8.51 14.77 2.71
CA ASN A 112 -9.08 13.54 3.25
C ASN A 112 -8.53 12.27 2.56
N GLU A 113 -7.58 12.42 1.64
CA GLU A 113 -6.95 11.32 0.93
C GLU A 113 -5.53 11.07 1.47
N ILE A 114 -4.97 9.91 1.14
CA ILE A 114 -3.54 9.64 1.32
C ILE A 114 -2.94 9.36 -0.05
N VAL A 115 -2.00 10.22 -0.45
CA VAL A 115 -1.41 10.19 -1.79
C VAL A 115 0.04 9.73 -1.68
N GLN A 116 0.40 8.78 -2.54
CA GLN A 116 1.73 8.20 -2.66
C GLN A 116 2.24 8.48 -4.07
N ILE A 117 3.39 9.14 -4.17
CA ILE A 117 3.98 9.53 -5.45
C ILE A 117 5.36 8.89 -5.60
N GLY A 118 5.63 8.33 -6.77
CA GLY A 118 6.96 7.86 -7.15
C GLY A 118 7.09 7.73 -8.66
N LYS A 119 8.14 7.05 -9.10
CA LYS A 119 8.36 6.72 -10.51
C LYS A 119 8.41 5.22 -10.70
N ASN A 120 7.94 4.74 -11.85
CA ASN A 120 8.15 3.35 -12.26
C ASN A 120 9.55 3.16 -12.86
N ASP A 121 9.88 1.92 -13.23
CA ASP A 121 11.18 1.59 -13.83
C ASP A 121 11.43 2.27 -15.18
N GLN A 122 10.37 2.76 -15.83
CA GLN A 122 10.44 3.52 -17.08
C GLN A 122 10.58 5.05 -16.84
N GLY A 123 10.64 5.48 -15.58
CA GLY A 123 10.76 6.89 -15.19
C GLY A 123 9.45 7.69 -15.22
N GLU A 124 8.33 7.04 -15.52
CA GLU A 124 7.00 7.63 -15.57
C GLU A 124 6.46 7.85 -14.15
N THR A 125 5.68 8.91 -13.96
CA THR A 125 5.17 9.26 -12.64
C THR A 125 3.99 8.36 -12.29
N GLN A 126 4.08 7.68 -11.15
CA GLN A 126 2.99 6.89 -10.58
C GLN A 126 2.40 7.60 -9.37
N ARG A 127 1.08 7.52 -9.25
CA ARG A 127 0.33 7.99 -8.10
C ARG A 127 -0.58 6.89 -7.59
N TRP A 128 -0.53 6.66 -6.29
CA TRP A 128 -1.45 5.78 -5.59
C TRP A 128 -2.20 6.55 -4.52
N ARG A 129 -3.53 6.40 -4.49
CA ARG A 129 -4.39 7.18 -3.61
C ARG A 129 -5.30 6.29 -2.78
N PHE A 130 -5.25 6.44 -1.47
CA PHE A 130 -6.35 5.99 -0.61
C PHE A 130 -7.41 7.10 -0.59
N THR A 131 -8.62 6.73 -1.00
CA THR A 131 -9.78 7.62 -1.15
C THR A 131 -11.00 6.97 -0.51
N ASP A 132 -12.06 7.75 -0.29
CA ASP A 132 -13.31 7.26 0.34
C ASP A 132 -13.03 6.46 1.64
N ILE A 133 -12.12 6.98 2.46
CA ILE A 133 -11.61 6.28 3.65
C ILE A 133 -12.69 6.29 4.74
N GLY A 134 -13.23 5.11 5.00
CA GLY A 134 -14.14 4.82 6.10
C GLY A 134 -13.51 3.92 7.15
N ARG A 135 -14.30 3.59 8.18
CA ARG A 135 -13.87 2.68 9.25
C ARG A 135 -13.56 1.28 8.72
N ASP A 136 -14.44 0.79 7.84
CA ASP A 136 -14.49 -0.60 7.38
C ASP A 136 -14.43 -0.72 5.85
N SER A 137 -14.13 0.38 5.14
CA SER A 137 -13.94 0.39 3.69
C SER A 137 -13.01 1.49 3.24
N PHE A 138 -12.37 1.30 2.09
CA PHE A 138 -11.65 2.35 1.37
C PHE A 138 -11.55 2.00 -0.11
N ARG A 139 -11.16 2.98 -0.92
CA ARG A 139 -10.73 2.77 -2.31
C ARG A 139 -9.25 3.04 -2.45
N TRP A 140 -8.57 2.20 -3.22
CA TRP A 140 -7.16 2.39 -3.57
C TRP A 140 -7.03 2.47 -5.08
N LEU A 141 -6.55 3.62 -5.56
CA LEU A 141 -6.47 3.94 -6.98
C LEU A 141 -5.00 4.00 -7.39
N GLY A 142 -4.63 3.26 -8.43
CA GLY A 142 -3.33 3.31 -9.08
C GLY A 142 -3.43 4.04 -10.40
N GLU A 143 -2.66 5.10 -10.54
CA GLU A 143 -2.68 5.98 -11.71
C GLU A 143 -1.27 6.19 -12.25
N LEU A 144 -1.17 6.31 -13.56
CA LEU A 144 0.07 6.57 -14.27
C LEU A 144 -0.03 7.91 -15.01
N SER A 145 1.06 8.67 -14.99
CA SER A 145 1.22 9.89 -15.76
C SER A 145 2.50 9.83 -16.58
N ARG A 146 2.35 10.07 -17.88
CA ARG A 146 3.45 10.11 -18.87
C ARG A 146 3.89 11.54 -19.20
N ASP A 147 3.28 12.54 -18.56
CA ASP A 147 3.48 13.97 -18.81
C ASP A 147 3.74 14.77 -17.52
N ASP A 148 4.40 14.11 -16.55
CA ASP A 148 4.80 14.67 -15.26
C ASP A 148 3.64 15.25 -14.43
N GLY A 149 2.52 14.53 -14.42
CA GLY A 149 1.36 14.78 -13.58
C GLY A 149 0.31 15.71 -14.17
N LYS A 150 0.46 16.12 -15.44
CA LYS A 150 -0.54 16.97 -16.13
C LYS A 150 -1.81 16.18 -16.46
N SER A 151 -1.66 14.91 -16.84
CA SER A 151 -2.76 13.97 -17.04
C SER A 151 -2.49 12.65 -16.32
N TRP A 152 -3.58 11.98 -15.93
CA TRP A 152 -3.54 10.73 -15.17
C TRP A 152 -4.43 9.69 -15.84
N GLN A 153 -3.87 8.52 -16.08
CA GLN A 153 -4.59 7.35 -16.55
C GLN A 153 -4.81 6.40 -15.38
N LEU A 154 -6.05 6.01 -15.13
CA LEU A 154 -6.37 4.98 -14.14
C LEU A 154 -5.89 3.62 -14.65
N GLN A 155 -5.04 2.97 -13.87
CA GLN A 155 -4.45 1.66 -14.16
C GLN A 155 -5.04 0.58 -13.25
N ALA A 156 -5.41 0.93 -12.02
CA ALA A 156 -6.04 -0.01 -11.11
C ALA A 156 -6.99 0.68 -10.13
N GLU A 157 -8.05 -0.01 -9.77
CA GLU A 157 -8.97 0.34 -8.70
C GLU A 157 -9.21 -0.88 -7.81
N PHE A 158 -9.06 -0.69 -6.52
CA PHE A 158 -9.37 -1.68 -5.49
C PHE A 158 -10.40 -1.11 -4.53
N ARG A 159 -11.47 -1.85 -4.29
CA ARG A 159 -12.51 -1.50 -3.30
C ARG A 159 -12.38 -2.47 -2.14
N ALA A 160 -11.80 -2.01 -1.04
CA ALA A 160 -11.54 -2.85 0.12
C ALA A 160 -12.68 -2.77 1.13
N ARG A 161 -12.95 -3.90 1.80
CA ARG A 161 -13.83 -4.02 2.96
C ARG A 161 -13.12 -4.80 4.05
N ARG A 162 -13.29 -4.36 5.30
CA ARG A 162 -12.72 -5.05 6.45
C ARG A 162 -13.39 -6.42 6.64
N LEU A 163 -12.60 -7.41 7.07
CA LEU A 163 -13.09 -8.73 7.46
C LEU A 163 -13.60 -8.76 8.90
#